data_AF-A0A7W7H8Z5-F1
#
_entry.id   AF-A0A7W7H8Z5-F1
#
_cell.length_a   1.000
_cell.length_b   1.000
_cell.length_c   1.000
_cell.angle_alpha   90.00
_cell.angle_beta   90.00
_cell.angle_gamma   90.00
#
_symmetry.space_group_name_H-M   'P 1'
#
loop_
_entity.id
_entity.type
_entity.pdbx_description
1 polymer ?
#
loop_
_entity_poly.entity_id
_entity_poly.type
_entity_poly.pdbx_seq_one_letter_code
_entity_poly.pdbx_strand_id
1 'polypeptide(L)'
;MGDTNRPPGQQWRLPRQLQMAPELVRQLLRTPPPPAPGQPEPTAEEIASQTLAQQEVIEEVITEVQNAIVVDREYRFKVWRLAGLGLLIVITIAVVLGRLFVGGPPSVAELREQAGVDTWTELKIGVKDDQFGTAYYNPVTKQWSGFDIDVAYMIAEDLGFRREDVRFYGMESEDRARMQANDPVSGERVTVQMVIASYSITEAREEMAGVTFSQGYLDTEQSVVTLKDHSPVSALEDLAGKNVCSLSTSTSQSVLDRVRAVVVRKNRVRECFALLDTRQVEAVSTDAAILAGWKHQFPDKYSHFDLGLDTTERWGVNVGENPALKELVDLTFYRSWADPKDSRWEEAYDRNFQVEVEDNGGTPIAVAHQPRAERPDVRWLPWEDPLG
;
A
#
# COMPACT_ATOMS: atom_id res chain seq x y z
N MET A 1 17.17 7.28 84.22
CA MET A 1 17.12 8.64 84.79
C MET A 1 17.76 9.57 83.77
N GLY A 2 16.95 10.38 83.09
CA GLY A 2 17.34 11.51 82.22
C GLY A 2 18.16 11.19 80.96
N ASP A 3 18.15 11.99 79.91
CA ASP A 3 17.17 12.96 79.39
C ASP A 3 17.58 13.20 77.92
N THR A 4 16.60 13.47 77.08
CA THR A 4 16.69 13.43 75.62
C THR A 4 17.40 14.65 75.00
N ASN A 5 18.22 14.38 73.97
CA ASN A 5 18.43 15.13 72.73
C ASN A 5 18.41 16.68 72.74
N ARG A 6 19.57 17.29 72.47
CA ARG A 6 19.70 18.59 71.79
C ARG A 6 20.87 18.54 70.80
N PRO A 7 20.68 18.68 69.48
CA PRO A 7 21.77 19.00 68.56
C PRO A 7 22.01 20.53 68.50
N PRO A 8 23.24 20.98 68.22
CA PRO A 8 23.62 22.39 68.26
C PRO A 8 23.33 23.13 66.94
N GLY A 9 22.96 24.41 67.06
CA GLY A 9 23.28 25.47 66.11
C GLY A 9 22.73 25.37 64.67
N GLN A 10 21.42 25.55 64.48
CA GLN A 10 20.90 26.00 63.18
C GLN A 10 21.21 27.50 63.01
N GLN A 11 22.23 27.82 62.21
CA GLN A 11 22.31 29.12 61.56
C GLN A 11 21.15 29.22 60.56
N TRP A 12 20.17 30.07 60.87
CA TRP A 12 19.10 30.41 59.95
C TRP A 12 19.70 31.14 58.73
N ARG A 13 19.89 30.44 57.61
CA ARG A 13 20.17 31.09 56.34
C ARG A 13 18.87 31.73 55.84
N LEU A 14 18.82 33.06 55.91
CA LEU A 14 17.75 33.85 55.32
C LEU A 14 17.64 33.51 53.81
N PRO A 15 16.43 33.31 53.26
CA PRO A 15 16.24 33.10 51.83
C PRO A 15 16.83 34.26 51.02
N ARG A 16 17.42 33.97 49.86
CA ARG A 16 18.11 34.94 48.98
C ARG A 16 17.29 36.21 48.68
N GLN A 17 15.97 36.14 48.78
CA GLN A 17 15.06 37.28 48.58
C GLN A 17 15.16 38.35 49.68
N LEU A 18 15.50 37.99 50.93
CA LEU A 18 15.80 38.95 52.01
C LEU A 18 17.15 39.65 51.81
N GLN A 19 17.96 39.23 50.83
CA GLN A 19 19.20 39.93 50.46
C GLN A 19 18.96 41.10 49.49
N MET A 20 17.75 41.26 48.94
CA MET A 20 17.46 42.26 47.90
C MET A 20 17.03 43.65 48.42
N ALA A 21 16.97 43.86 49.74
CA ALA A 21 16.82 45.20 50.32
C ALA A 21 17.71 45.36 51.57
N PRO A 22 19.06 45.29 51.42
CA PRO A 22 19.97 45.26 52.55
C PRO A 22 19.96 46.57 53.37
N GLU A 23 19.55 47.69 52.78
CA GLU A 23 19.45 48.97 53.49
C GLU A 23 18.18 49.10 54.35
N LEU A 24 17.02 48.69 53.83
CA LEU A 24 15.75 48.79 54.57
C LEU A 24 15.67 47.80 55.74
N VAL A 25 16.17 46.56 55.55
CA VAL A 25 16.29 45.59 56.64
C VAL A 25 17.29 46.06 57.70
N ARG A 26 18.37 46.75 57.31
CA ARG A 26 19.30 47.38 58.26
C ARG A 26 18.66 48.52 59.03
N GLN A 27 17.77 49.30 58.43
CA GLN A 27 17.05 50.38 59.13
C GLN A 27 16.06 49.80 60.16
N LEU A 28 15.33 48.75 59.83
CA LEU A 28 14.41 48.06 60.75
C LEU A 28 15.11 47.37 61.94
N LEU A 29 16.35 46.92 61.76
CA LEU A 29 17.13 46.25 62.80
C LEU A 29 17.94 47.21 63.70
N ARG A 30 17.91 48.52 63.45
CA ARG A 30 18.47 49.50 64.40
C ARG A 30 17.51 49.64 65.57
N THR A 31 17.77 48.92 66.66
CA THR A 31 17.18 49.26 67.96
C THR A 31 17.61 50.68 68.32
N PRO A 32 16.69 51.58 68.72
CA PRO A 32 17.08 52.90 69.18
C PRO A 32 18.03 52.76 70.38
N PRO A 33 19.08 53.60 70.48
CA PRO A 33 20.00 53.55 71.60
C PRO A 33 19.22 53.78 72.91
N PRO A 34 19.60 53.10 74.02
CA PRO A 34 18.98 53.38 75.31
C PRO A 34 19.18 54.86 75.67
N PRO A 35 18.19 55.52 76.29
CA PRO A 35 18.28 56.94 76.59
C PRO A 35 19.45 57.23 77.54
N ALA A 36 20.16 58.33 77.27
CA ALA A 36 21.23 58.80 78.14
C ALA A 36 20.67 59.13 79.54
N PRO A 37 21.39 58.84 80.63
CA PRO A 37 20.88 59.04 81.98
C PRO A 37 20.56 60.52 82.23
N GLY A 38 19.29 60.84 82.52
CA GLY A 38 18.83 62.18 82.91
C GLY A 38 17.85 62.89 81.97
N GLN A 39 17.38 62.26 80.89
CA GLN A 39 16.28 62.83 80.07
C GLN A 39 14.89 62.42 80.59
N PRO A 40 13.88 63.30 80.54
CA PRO A 40 12.50 62.95 80.89
C PRO A 40 11.96 61.86 79.95
N GLU A 41 11.11 60.98 80.48
CA GLU A 41 10.48 59.92 79.68
C GLU A 41 9.78 60.52 78.46
N PRO A 42 9.94 59.90 77.26
CA PRO A 42 9.30 60.39 76.05
C PRO A 42 7.79 60.47 76.25
N THR A 43 7.19 61.58 75.80
CA THR A 43 5.76 61.77 75.93
C THR A 43 5.00 60.71 75.12
N ALA A 44 3.81 60.31 75.59
CA ALA A 44 3.00 59.29 74.90
C ALA A 44 2.74 59.63 73.42
N GLU A 45 2.71 60.93 73.09
CA GLU A 45 2.54 61.47 71.75
C GLU A 45 3.80 61.25 70.86
N GLU A 46 5.00 61.36 71.42
CA GLU A 46 6.27 61.07 70.73
C GLU A 46 6.43 59.57 70.45
N ILE A 47 6.10 58.71 71.40
CA ILE A 47 6.12 57.25 71.23
C ILE A 47 5.11 56.83 70.15
N ALA A 48 3.92 57.42 70.13
CA ALA A 48 2.91 57.17 69.11
C ALA A 48 3.42 57.60 67.72
N SER A 49 4.06 58.76 67.60
CA SER A 49 4.62 59.24 66.33
C SER A 49 5.73 58.35 65.78
N GLN A 50 6.63 57.86 66.65
CA GLN A 50 7.70 56.93 66.27
C GLN A 50 7.16 55.56 65.88
N THR A 51 6.11 55.09 66.56
CA THR A 51 5.45 53.81 66.26
C THR A 51 4.74 53.88 64.91
N LEU A 52 4.07 54.99 64.60
CA LEU A 52 3.41 55.22 63.30
C LEU A 52 4.43 55.27 62.17
N ALA A 53 5.53 56.02 62.33
CA ALA A 53 6.60 56.07 61.33
C ALA A 53 7.24 54.69 61.11
N GLN A 54 7.43 53.91 62.18
CA GLN A 54 7.99 52.57 62.08
C GLN A 54 7.01 51.59 61.41
N GLN A 55 5.70 51.74 61.62
CA GLN A 55 4.67 50.96 60.93
C GLN A 55 4.62 51.26 59.43
N GLU A 56 4.73 52.52 59.02
CA GLU A 56 4.75 52.92 57.61
C GLU A 56 5.95 52.30 56.86
N VAL A 57 7.14 52.33 57.46
CA VAL A 57 8.33 51.67 56.88
C VAL A 57 8.15 50.15 56.81
N ILE A 58 7.51 49.53 57.81
CA ILE A 58 7.23 48.09 57.78
C ILE A 58 6.24 47.74 56.65
N GLU A 59 5.18 48.52 56.47
CA GLU A 59 4.20 48.31 55.39
C GLU A 59 4.81 48.50 54.00
N GLU A 60 5.67 49.50 53.83
CA GLU A 60 6.40 49.72 52.57
C GLU A 60 7.33 48.53 52.24
N VAL A 61 8.11 48.07 53.22
CA VAL A 61 9.00 46.91 53.06
C VAL A 61 8.20 45.63 52.79
N ILE A 62 7.07 45.41 53.48
CA ILE A 62 6.19 44.28 53.21
C ILE A 62 5.66 44.34 51.78
N THR A 63 5.25 45.51 51.32
CA THR A 63 4.70 45.72 49.97
C THR A 63 5.75 45.47 48.89
N GLU A 64 6.98 45.96 49.06
CA GLU A 64 8.09 45.69 48.14
C GLU A 64 8.47 44.20 48.09
N VAL A 65 8.55 43.55 49.25
CA VAL A 65 8.85 42.11 49.33
C VAL A 65 7.74 41.30 48.67
N GLN A 66 6.47 41.63 48.91
CA GLN A 66 5.32 40.99 48.26
C GLN A 66 5.37 41.18 46.74
N ASN A 67 5.63 42.40 46.26
CA ASN A 67 5.75 42.69 44.83
C ASN A 67 6.91 41.93 44.17
N ALA A 68 8.08 41.88 44.82
CA ALA A 68 9.24 41.13 44.33
C ALA A 68 8.96 39.62 44.25
N ILE A 69 8.24 39.06 45.23
CA ILE A 69 7.81 37.65 45.23
C ILE A 69 6.83 37.38 44.09
N VAL A 70 5.88 38.28 43.84
CA VAL A 70 4.89 38.15 42.76
C VAL A 70 5.58 38.20 41.39
N VAL A 71 6.52 39.14 41.19
CA VAL A 71 7.28 39.29 39.93
C VAL A 71 8.18 38.09 39.68
N ASP A 72 8.90 37.58 40.70
CA ASP A 72 9.70 36.35 40.57
C ASP A 72 8.83 35.14 40.23
N ARG A 73 7.66 35.03 40.87
CA ARG A 73 6.70 33.95 40.60
C ARG A 73 6.18 34.01 39.17
N GLU A 74 5.79 35.18 38.66
CA GLU A 74 5.34 35.33 37.27
C GLU A 74 6.47 35.07 36.27
N TYR A 75 7.68 35.57 36.52
CA TYR A 75 8.84 35.34 35.65
C TYR A 75 9.18 33.86 35.58
N ARG A 76 9.27 33.19 36.73
CA ARG A 76 9.46 31.74 36.80
C ARG A 76 8.34 31.00 36.07
N PHE A 77 7.09 31.40 36.24
CA PHE A 77 5.96 30.76 35.55
C PHE A 77 6.06 30.92 34.02
N LYS A 78 6.49 32.08 33.51
CA LYS A 78 6.75 32.31 32.08
C LYS A 78 7.90 31.44 31.57
N VAL A 79 9.01 31.34 32.31
CA VAL A 79 10.16 30.47 31.96
C VAL A 79 9.74 28.99 31.91
N TRP A 80 8.98 28.51 32.91
CA TRP A 80 8.48 27.13 32.92
C TRP A 80 7.47 26.86 31.80
N ARG A 81 6.62 27.82 31.44
CA ARG A 81 5.71 27.69 30.27
C ARG A 81 6.48 27.62 28.96
N LEU A 82 7.49 28.46 28.77
CA LEU A 82 8.32 28.43 27.56
C LEU A 82 9.16 27.16 27.48
N ALA A 83 9.75 26.71 28.59
CA ALA A 83 10.46 25.44 28.67
C ALA A 83 9.53 24.24 28.41
N GLY A 84 8.31 24.27 28.96
CA GLY A 84 7.28 23.26 28.70
C GLY A 84 6.83 23.24 27.24
N LEU A 85 6.64 24.41 26.61
CA LEU A 85 6.33 24.51 25.19
C LEU A 85 7.47 23.98 24.31
N GLY A 86 8.72 24.33 24.63
CA GLY A 86 9.90 23.83 23.93
C GLY A 86 10.05 22.31 24.05
N LEU A 87 9.85 21.75 25.24
CA LEU A 87 9.86 20.31 25.47
C LEU A 87 8.74 19.61 24.69
N LEU A 88 7.53 20.19 24.68
CA LEU A 88 6.40 19.65 23.93
C LEU A 88 6.69 19.61 22.42
N ILE A 89 7.25 20.67 21.86
CA ILE A 89 7.67 20.72 20.45
C ILE A 89 8.70 19.63 20.14
N VAL A 90 9.74 19.48 20.98
CA VAL A 90 10.77 18.46 20.80
C VAL A 90 10.18 17.05 20.87
N ILE A 91 9.27 16.78 21.82
CA ILE A 91 8.58 15.50 21.92
C ILE A 91 7.69 15.26 20.68
N THR A 92 6.95 16.26 20.22
CA THR A 92 6.13 16.14 19.00
C THR A 92 6.99 15.85 17.79
N ILE A 93 8.10 16.56 17.60
CA ILE A 93 9.05 16.30 16.51
C ILE A 93 9.64 14.89 16.64
N ALA A 94 10.04 14.46 17.83
CA ALA A 94 10.58 13.13 18.05
C ALA A 94 9.56 12.01 17.76
N VAL A 95 8.29 12.20 18.14
CA VAL A 95 7.20 11.26 17.83
C VAL A 95 6.89 11.23 16.34
N VAL A 96 6.84 12.38 15.67
CA VAL A 96 6.62 12.48 14.22
C VAL A 96 7.77 11.81 13.46
N LEU A 97 9.03 12.12 13.81
CA LEU A 97 10.20 11.48 13.22
C LEU A 97 10.22 9.98 13.53
N GLY A 98 9.90 9.57 14.76
CA GLY A 98 9.81 8.16 15.14
C GLY A 98 8.79 7.39 14.29
N ARG A 99 7.62 7.98 14.02
CA ARG A 99 6.63 7.38 13.11
C ARG A 99 7.09 7.33 11.66
N LEU A 100 7.75 8.39 11.18
CA LEU A 100 8.27 8.43 9.80
C LEU A 100 9.37 7.38 9.56
N PHE A 101 10.23 7.12 10.55
CA PHE A 101 11.43 6.31 10.36
C PHE A 101 11.35 4.89 10.93
N VAL A 102 10.51 4.59 11.93
CA VAL A 102 10.56 3.31 12.67
C VAL A 102 9.25 2.50 12.62
N GLY A 103 8.13 3.08 12.15
CA GLY A 103 6.83 2.40 12.17
C GLY A 103 5.88 2.74 11.02
N GLY A 104 6.40 3.20 9.89
CA GLY A 104 5.61 3.42 8.67
C GLY A 104 5.65 2.22 7.72
N PRO A 105 4.83 2.24 6.65
CA PRO A 105 4.94 1.29 5.55
C PRO A 105 6.37 1.24 4.96
N PRO A 106 6.76 0.16 4.29
CA PRO A 106 8.05 0.09 3.61
C PRO A 106 8.10 1.10 2.45
N SER A 107 9.28 1.64 2.20
CA SER A 107 9.59 2.43 1.00
C SER A 107 9.78 1.51 -0.22
N VAL A 108 9.73 2.08 -1.42
CA VAL A 108 10.01 1.34 -2.66
C VAL A 108 11.40 0.67 -2.60
N ALA A 109 12.42 1.36 -2.07
CA ALA A 109 13.77 0.80 -1.93
C ALA A 109 13.79 -0.43 -1.00
N GLU A 110 13.12 -0.36 0.15
CA GLU A 110 13.00 -1.50 1.08
C GLU A 110 12.22 -2.66 0.45
N LEU A 111 11.16 -2.38 -0.30
CA LEU A 111 10.40 -3.41 -1.02
C LEU A 111 11.24 -4.10 -2.09
N ARG A 112 12.04 -3.34 -2.86
CA ARG A 112 12.95 -3.91 -3.87
C ARG A 112 14.00 -4.82 -3.25
N GLU A 113 14.56 -4.41 -2.12
CA GLU A 113 15.50 -5.22 -1.35
C GLU A 113 14.83 -6.51 -0.85
N GLN A 114 13.66 -6.41 -0.22
CA GLN A 114 12.91 -7.56 0.31
C GLN A 114 12.46 -8.53 -0.79
N ALA A 115 12.04 -7.99 -1.94
CA ALA A 115 11.64 -8.78 -3.09
C ALA A 115 12.84 -9.42 -3.81
N GLY A 116 14.06 -8.92 -3.58
CA GLY A 116 15.28 -9.36 -4.25
C GLY A 116 15.40 -8.88 -5.70
N VAL A 117 14.56 -7.93 -6.12
CA VAL A 117 14.45 -7.48 -7.52
C VAL A 117 15.79 -7.02 -8.07
N ASP A 118 16.55 -6.26 -7.28
CA ASP A 118 17.85 -5.70 -7.67
C ASP A 118 18.96 -6.75 -7.85
N THR A 119 18.73 -7.99 -7.41
CA THR A 119 19.68 -9.11 -7.58
C THR A 119 19.46 -9.89 -8.87
N TRP A 120 18.32 -9.68 -9.55
CA TRP A 120 17.98 -10.42 -10.75
C TRP A 120 18.64 -9.81 -11.97
N THR A 121 19.34 -10.64 -12.74
CA THR A 121 19.91 -10.23 -14.03
C THR A 121 18.89 -10.30 -15.16
N GLU A 122 17.90 -11.19 -15.04
CA GLU A 122 16.80 -11.36 -15.98
C GLU A 122 15.49 -11.53 -15.20
N LEU A 123 14.42 -10.91 -15.68
CA LEU A 123 13.08 -11.07 -15.14
C LEU A 123 12.35 -12.18 -15.92
N LYS A 124 12.17 -13.34 -15.28
CA LYS A 124 11.50 -14.51 -15.86
C LYS A 124 10.01 -14.46 -15.52
N ILE A 125 9.18 -14.42 -16.56
CA ILE A 125 7.73 -14.28 -16.44
C ILE A 125 7.06 -15.47 -17.11
N GLY A 126 6.18 -16.14 -16.37
CA GLY A 126 5.34 -17.21 -16.89
C GLY A 126 4.09 -16.64 -17.55
N VAL A 127 3.85 -17.00 -18.80
CA VAL A 127 2.73 -16.50 -19.62
C VAL A 127 2.07 -17.66 -20.37
N LYS A 128 0.84 -17.47 -20.85
CA LYS A 128 0.25 -18.39 -21.85
C LYS A 128 0.98 -18.21 -23.18
N ASP A 129 0.99 -19.23 -24.02
CA ASP A 129 1.74 -19.23 -25.29
C ASP A 129 0.88 -19.60 -26.51
N ASP A 130 -0.43 -19.66 -26.29
CA ASP A 130 -1.42 -20.26 -27.20
C ASP A 130 -2.74 -19.49 -27.27
N GLN A 131 -2.78 -18.29 -26.72
CA GLN A 131 -3.95 -17.43 -26.68
C GLN A 131 -3.68 -16.20 -27.55
N PHE A 132 -4.26 -16.16 -28.75
CA PHE A 132 -4.22 -14.95 -29.59
C PHE A 132 -4.87 -13.79 -28.83
N GLY A 133 -4.38 -12.56 -29.04
CA GLY A 133 -4.82 -11.38 -28.30
C GLY A 133 -4.25 -11.30 -26.87
N THR A 134 -4.33 -12.37 -26.09
CA THR A 134 -3.90 -12.39 -24.69
C THR A 134 -2.40 -12.63 -24.51
N ALA A 135 -1.90 -13.80 -24.92
CA ALA A 135 -0.49 -14.18 -24.85
C ALA A 135 -0.20 -15.33 -25.82
N TYR A 136 0.59 -15.02 -26.85
CA TYR A 136 0.91 -15.94 -27.92
C TYR A 136 2.40 -15.94 -28.22
N TYR A 137 2.96 -17.15 -28.37
CA TYR A 137 4.31 -17.34 -28.89
C TYR A 137 4.24 -17.79 -30.34
N ASN A 138 4.80 -16.99 -31.25
CA ASN A 138 4.92 -17.37 -32.65
C ASN A 138 6.17 -18.25 -32.84
N PRO A 139 6.01 -19.55 -33.16
CA PRO A 139 7.16 -20.46 -33.27
C PRO A 139 8.02 -20.20 -34.51
N VAL A 140 7.52 -19.44 -35.49
CA VAL A 140 8.25 -19.08 -36.71
C VAL A 140 9.11 -17.84 -36.48
N THR A 141 8.51 -16.75 -35.99
CA THR A 141 9.23 -15.50 -35.74
C THR A 141 9.98 -15.49 -34.41
N LYS A 142 9.67 -16.43 -33.51
CA LYS A 142 10.21 -16.53 -32.15
C LYS A 142 9.85 -15.31 -31.28
N GLN A 143 8.73 -14.66 -31.58
CA GLN A 143 8.26 -13.46 -30.89
C GLN A 143 7.04 -13.74 -30.02
N TRP A 144 6.98 -13.01 -28.91
CA TRP A 144 5.83 -12.96 -28.01
C TRP A 144 4.96 -11.75 -28.33
N SER A 145 3.65 -11.92 -28.25
CA SER A 145 2.66 -10.86 -28.46
C SER A 145 1.43 -11.09 -27.60
N GLY A 146 0.72 -10.02 -27.27
CA GLY A 146 -0.55 -10.07 -26.56
C GLY A 146 -0.61 -9.12 -25.38
N PHE A 147 -1.80 -8.96 -24.83
CA PHE A 147 -2.09 -8.09 -23.71
C PHE A 147 -1.29 -8.43 -22.44
N ASP A 148 -1.21 -9.70 -22.06
CA ASP A 148 -0.42 -10.13 -20.89
C ASP A 148 1.07 -9.83 -21.09
N ILE A 149 1.57 -9.85 -22.34
CA ILE A 149 2.95 -9.50 -22.69
C ILE A 149 3.20 -8.00 -22.52
N ASP A 150 2.26 -7.16 -22.95
CA ASP A 150 2.35 -5.71 -22.79
C ASP A 150 2.24 -5.30 -21.31
N VAL A 151 1.33 -5.92 -20.54
CA VAL A 151 1.24 -5.74 -19.07
C VAL A 151 2.53 -6.18 -18.38
N ALA A 152 3.12 -7.29 -18.80
CA ALA A 152 4.39 -7.74 -18.27
C ALA A 152 5.54 -6.74 -18.52
N TYR A 153 5.59 -6.14 -19.71
CA TYR A 153 6.58 -5.10 -20.00
C TYR A 153 6.33 -3.82 -19.21
N MET A 154 5.08 -3.44 -18.98
CA MET A 154 4.72 -2.30 -18.12
C MET A 154 5.24 -2.51 -16.68
N ILE A 155 5.01 -3.69 -16.10
CA ILE A 155 5.55 -4.06 -14.78
C ILE A 155 7.08 -4.11 -14.80
N ALA A 156 7.68 -4.71 -15.83
CA ALA A 156 9.13 -4.81 -15.93
C ALA A 156 9.81 -3.43 -15.97
N GLU A 157 9.23 -2.47 -16.70
CA GLU A 157 9.72 -1.10 -16.79
C GLU A 157 9.70 -0.40 -15.42
N ASP A 158 8.59 -0.47 -14.69
CA ASP A 158 8.46 0.08 -13.33
C ASP A 158 9.39 -0.61 -12.31
N LEU A 159 9.71 -1.88 -12.53
CA LEU A 159 10.73 -2.62 -11.78
C LEU A 159 12.17 -2.30 -12.23
N GLY A 160 12.37 -1.52 -13.29
CA GLY A 160 13.68 -1.08 -13.77
C GLY A 160 14.37 -2.05 -14.74
N PHE A 161 13.65 -3.02 -15.31
CA PHE A 161 14.18 -3.91 -16.33
C PHE A 161 13.95 -3.35 -17.73
N ARG A 162 14.96 -3.50 -18.60
CA ARG A 162 14.80 -3.24 -20.03
C ARG A 162 14.15 -4.45 -20.70
N ARG A 163 13.54 -4.26 -21.86
CA ARG A 163 12.84 -5.33 -22.59
C ARG A 163 13.75 -6.53 -22.88
N GLU A 164 15.03 -6.29 -23.19
CA GLU A 164 16.02 -7.35 -23.43
C GLU A 164 16.39 -8.19 -22.20
N ASP A 165 16.12 -7.68 -21.00
CA ASP A 165 16.36 -8.33 -19.71
C ASP A 165 15.10 -9.12 -19.24
N VAL A 166 13.99 -9.04 -19.99
CA VAL A 166 12.77 -9.81 -19.74
C VAL A 166 12.79 -11.11 -20.54
N ARG A 167 12.40 -12.22 -19.89
CA ARG A 167 12.29 -13.55 -20.50
C ARG A 167 10.92 -14.14 -20.23
N PHE A 168 10.20 -14.48 -21.29
CA PHE A 168 8.91 -15.13 -21.21
C PHE A 168 9.02 -16.64 -21.37
N TYR A 169 8.27 -17.36 -20.56
CA TYR A 169 8.20 -18.82 -20.56
C TYR A 169 6.75 -19.28 -20.69
N GLY A 170 6.52 -20.26 -21.57
CA GLY A 170 5.20 -20.77 -21.89
C GLY A 170 4.68 -21.70 -20.79
N MET A 171 3.44 -21.45 -20.34
CA MET A 171 2.87 -22.07 -19.15
C MET A 171 1.54 -22.76 -19.41
N GLU A 172 1.37 -23.92 -18.80
CA GLU A 172 0.09 -24.63 -18.72
C GLU A 172 -0.74 -24.15 -17.54
N SER A 173 -2.06 -24.19 -17.68
CA SER A 173 -2.96 -23.58 -16.69
C SER A 173 -2.80 -24.16 -15.28
N GLU A 174 -2.44 -25.45 -15.17
CA GLU A 174 -2.18 -26.14 -13.91
C GLU A 174 -0.84 -25.78 -13.25
N ASP A 175 0.10 -25.20 -13.99
CA ASP A 175 1.42 -24.84 -13.50
C ASP A 175 1.48 -23.42 -12.91
N ARG A 176 0.42 -22.62 -13.08
CA ARG A 176 0.32 -21.21 -12.62
C ARG A 176 0.55 -21.04 -11.12
N ALA A 177 -0.04 -21.91 -10.30
CA ALA A 177 0.16 -21.89 -8.84
C ALA A 177 1.56 -22.36 -8.42
N ARG A 178 2.20 -23.21 -9.24
CA ARG A 178 3.53 -23.76 -8.95
C ARG A 178 4.68 -22.85 -9.42
N MET A 179 4.36 -21.74 -10.08
CA MET A 179 5.34 -20.82 -10.68
C MET A 179 6.29 -21.55 -11.66
N GLN A 180 5.80 -22.59 -12.34
CA GLN A 180 6.61 -23.40 -13.26
C GLN A 180 6.20 -23.14 -14.71
N ALA A 181 7.16 -22.91 -15.56
CA ALA A 181 6.93 -22.71 -16.99
C ALA A 181 7.91 -23.58 -17.79
N ASN A 182 7.76 -23.57 -19.11
CA ASN A 182 8.71 -24.19 -20.02
C ASN A 182 9.26 -23.15 -20.99
N ASP A 183 10.55 -23.24 -21.28
CA ASP A 183 11.14 -22.47 -22.37
C ASP A 183 10.52 -22.94 -23.71
N PRO A 184 9.95 -22.04 -24.53
CA PRO A 184 9.27 -22.43 -25.76
C PRO A 184 10.22 -22.91 -26.86
N VAL A 185 11.54 -22.72 -26.70
CA VAL A 185 12.58 -23.15 -27.63
C VAL A 185 13.25 -24.43 -27.14
N SER A 186 13.76 -24.45 -25.91
CA SER A 186 14.50 -25.59 -25.37
C SER A 186 13.60 -26.66 -24.74
N GLY A 187 12.39 -26.30 -24.31
CA GLY A 187 11.50 -27.17 -23.54
C GLY A 187 11.93 -27.35 -22.08
N GLU A 188 12.95 -26.62 -21.62
CA GLU A 188 13.44 -26.70 -20.25
C GLU A 188 12.40 -26.16 -19.25
N ARG A 189 12.20 -26.88 -18.14
CA ARG A 189 11.37 -26.43 -17.01
C ARG A 189 12.08 -25.31 -16.26
N VAL A 190 11.37 -24.21 -16.05
CA VAL A 190 11.92 -23.00 -15.40
C VAL A 190 10.97 -22.50 -14.33
N THR A 191 11.50 -22.22 -13.14
CA THR A 191 10.80 -21.45 -12.11
C THR A 191 10.84 -19.96 -12.48
N VAL A 192 9.66 -19.34 -12.54
CA VAL A 192 9.51 -17.91 -12.88
C VAL A 192 9.33 -17.05 -11.63
N GLN A 193 9.58 -15.74 -11.73
CA GLN A 193 9.39 -14.80 -10.62
C GLN A 193 7.95 -14.32 -10.50
N MET A 194 7.21 -14.25 -11.61
CA MET A 194 5.81 -13.87 -11.63
C MET A 194 5.06 -14.55 -12.78
N VAL A 195 3.74 -14.64 -12.65
CA VAL A 195 2.84 -15.27 -13.61
C VAL A 195 1.77 -14.29 -14.05
N ILE A 196 1.75 -14.02 -15.35
CA ILE A 196 0.79 -13.16 -16.04
C ILE A 196 0.21 -14.02 -17.17
N ALA A 197 -0.79 -14.83 -16.82
CA ALA A 197 -1.23 -15.94 -17.66
C ALA A 197 -2.75 -16.14 -17.58
N SER A 198 -3.50 -15.09 -17.96
CA SER A 198 -4.96 -15.04 -17.95
C SER A 198 -5.55 -15.67 -16.67
N TYR A 199 -5.05 -15.22 -15.51
CA TYR A 199 -5.21 -15.93 -14.23
C TYR A 199 -6.19 -15.21 -13.32
N SER A 200 -7.42 -15.71 -13.25
CA SER A 200 -8.46 -15.10 -12.42
C SER A 200 -8.16 -15.17 -10.92
N ILE A 201 -8.43 -14.08 -10.22
CA ILE A 201 -8.36 -13.96 -8.77
C ILE A 201 -9.62 -14.61 -8.19
N THR A 202 -9.45 -15.60 -7.32
CA THR A 202 -10.55 -16.25 -6.59
C THR A 202 -10.09 -16.62 -5.18
N GLU A 203 -11.01 -16.62 -4.22
CA GLU A 203 -10.72 -17.01 -2.82
C GLU A 203 -10.02 -18.39 -2.77
N ALA A 204 -10.54 -19.37 -3.51
CA ALA A 204 -9.97 -20.72 -3.56
C ALA A 204 -8.53 -20.76 -4.11
N ARG A 205 -8.14 -19.81 -4.98
CA ARG A 205 -6.76 -19.70 -5.49
C ARG A 205 -5.87 -18.96 -4.50
N GLU A 206 -6.38 -17.92 -3.82
CA GLU A 206 -5.65 -17.20 -2.77
C GLU A 206 -5.33 -18.10 -1.56
N GLU A 207 -6.13 -19.13 -1.30
CA GLU A 207 -5.85 -20.16 -0.28
C GLU A 207 -4.77 -21.18 -0.71
N MET A 208 -4.37 -21.22 -1.99
CA MET A 208 -3.35 -22.16 -2.46
C MET A 208 -1.96 -21.74 -2.02
N ALA A 209 -1.16 -22.71 -1.57
CA ALA A 209 0.26 -22.48 -1.29
C ALA A 209 1.00 -22.01 -2.55
N GLY A 210 1.81 -20.97 -2.43
CA GLY A 210 2.55 -20.37 -3.54
C GLY A 210 1.71 -19.47 -4.45
N VAL A 211 0.50 -19.09 -4.05
CA VAL A 211 -0.29 -18.08 -4.76
C VAL A 211 -0.39 -16.81 -3.92
N THR A 212 0.00 -15.69 -4.51
CA THR A 212 -0.21 -14.36 -3.95
C THR A 212 -0.52 -13.45 -5.13
N PHE A 213 -1.76 -12.99 -5.21
CA PHE A 213 -2.21 -12.14 -6.31
C PHE A 213 -1.89 -10.67 -6.04
N SER A 214 -1.51 -9.98 -7.10
CA SER A 214 -1.65 -8.53 -7.21
C SER A 214 -3.13 -8.13 -7.26
N GLN A 215 -3.37 -6.82 -7.26
CA GLN A 215 -4.61 -6.25 -7.77
C GLN A 215 -4.84 -6.67 -9.22
N GLY A 216 -6.11 -6.68 -9.64
CA GLY A 216 -6.44 -7.18 -10.95
C GLY A 216 -6.24 -6.15 -12.07
N TYR A 217 -5.87 -6.65 -13.24
CA TYR A 217 -5.48 -5.83 -14.41
C TYR A 217 -6.42 -5.98 -15.61
N LEU A 218 -7.35 -6.94 -15.60
CA LEU A 218 -8.38 -7.09 -16.63
C LEU A 218 -9.66 -7.65 -16.02
N ASP A 219 -10.80 -7.17 -16.51
CA ASP A 219 -12.11 -7.79 -16.30
C ASP A 219 -12.60 -8.40 -17.61
N THR A 220 -12.95 -9.68 -17.58
CA THR A 220 -13.61 -10.43 -18.66
C THR A 220 -14.73 -11.26 -18.07
N GLU A 221 -15.48 -11.97 -18.91
CA GLU A 221 -16.48 -12.95 -18.48
C GLU A 221 -16.26 -14.28 -19.18
N GLN A 222 -16.92 -15.34 -18.72
CA GLN A 222 -16.91 -16.61 -19.42
C GLN A 222 -17.89 -16.57 -20.60
N SER A 223 -17.45 -17.07 -21.76
CA SER A 223 -18.25 -17.17 -22.98
C SER A 223 -18.03 -18.50 -23.68
N VAL A 224 -18.51 -18.63 -24.93
CA VAL A 224 -18.41 -19.88 -25.69
C VAL A 224 -18.16 -19.65 -27.18
N VAL A 225 -17.31 -20.50 -27.76
CA VAL A 225 -17.05 -20.57 -29.19
C VAL A 225 -17.45 -21.93 -29.74
N THR A 226 -18.09 -21.93 -30.91
CA THR A 226 -18.47 -23.12 -31.67
C THR A 226 -17.98 -23.01 -33.12
N LEU A 227 -18.19 -24.07 -33.91
CA LEU A 227 -18.12 -23.95 -35.37
C LEU A 227 -19.27 -23.09 -35.91
N LYS A 228 -19.06 -22.45 -37.06
CA LYS A 228 -20.01 -21.51 -37.68
C LYS A 228 -21.36 -22.13 -38.08
N ASP A 229 -21.40 -23.45 -38.28
CA ASP A 229 -22.62 -24.21 -38.62
C ASP A 229 -23.40 -24.71 -37.38
N HIS A 230 -22.90 -24.47 -36.17
CA HIS A 230 -23.58 -24.82 -34.93
C HIS A 230 -24.73 -23.85 -34.65
N SER A 231 -25.81 -24.35 -34.03
CA SER A 231 -26.91 -23.51 -33.56
C SER A 231 -26.42 -22.48 -32.53
N PRO A 232 -27.03 -21.28 -32.44
CA PRO A 232 -26.64 -20.32 -31.41
C PRO A 232 -26.72 -20.90 -29.99
N VAL A 233 -25.75 -20.53 -29.15
CA VAL A 233 -25.73 -20.83 -27.72
C VAL A 233 -25.99 -19.51 -27.00
N SER A 234 -27.00 -19.43 -26.14
CA SER A 234 -27.39 -18.17 -25.48
C SER A 234 -27.22 -18.21 -23.97
N ALA A 235 -27.08 -19.41 -23.38
CA ALA A 235 -26.88 -19.59 -21.95
C ALA A 235 -26.09 -20.87 -21.66
N LEU A 236 -25.55 -21.01 -20.45
CA LEU A 236 -24.82 -22.20 -20.02
C LEU A 236 -25.68 -23.48 -20.10
N GLU A 237 -26.99 -23.37 -19.87
CA GLU A 237 -27.93 -24.48 -19.89
C GLU A 237 -28.04 -25.14 -21.27
N ASP A 238 -27.78 -24.38 -22.35
CA ASP A 238 -27.75 -24.91 -23.72
C ASP A 238 -26.60 -25.91 -23.93
N LEU A 239 -25.59 -25.90 -23.04
CA LEU A 239 -24.45 -26.81 -23.04
C LEU A 239 -24.70 -28.09 -22.23
N ALA A 240 -25.86 -28.26 -21.60
CA ALA A 240 -26.18 -29.44 -20.82
C ALA A 240 -26.14 -30.72 -21.68
N GLY A 241 -25.37 -31.71 -21.24
CA GLY A 241 -25.15 -32.97 -21.97
C GLY A 241 -24.32 -32.85 -23.26
N LYS A 242 -23.82 -31.66 -23.59
CA LYS A 242 -22.95 -31.40 -24.75
C LYS A 242 -21.49 -31.67 -24.43
N ASN A 243 -20.72 -32.11 -25.42
CA ASN A 243 -19.27 -32.22 -25.27
C ASN A 243 -18.64 -30.83 -25.38
N VAL A 244 -18.14 -30.29 -24.27
CA VAL A 244 -17.55 -28.94 -24.22
C VAL A 244 -16.10 -29.04 -23.76
N CYS A 245 -15.18 -28.47 -24.52
CA CYS A 245 -13.79 -28.36 -24.09
C CYS A 245 -13.58 -27.10 -23.24
N SER A 246 -12.84 -27.23 -22.15
CA SER A 246 -12.39 -26.10 -21.33
C SER A 246 -10.99 -26.35 -20.78
N LEU A 247 -10.37 -25.29 -20.27
CA LEU A 247 -9.04 -25.37 -19.69
C LEU A 247 -9.08 -26.08 -18.33
N SER A 248 -8.18 -27.03 -18.11
CA SER A 248 -8.00 -27.70 -16.82
C SER A 248 -7.77 -26.66 -15.72
N THR A 249 -8.42 -26.85 -14.56
CA THR A 249 -8.30 -25.95 -13.39
C THR A 249 -8.74 -24.50 -13.64
N SER A 250 -9.50 -24.25 -14.72
CA SER A 250 -10.17 -22.98 -14.95
C SER A 250 -11.42 -22.81 -14.09
N THR A 251 -11.79 -21.56 -13.86
CA THR A 251 -13.09 -21.18 -13.27
C THR A 251 -14.23 -21.63 -14.19
N SER A 252 -14.06 -21.46 -15.51
CA SER A 252 -15.02 -21.87 -16.54
C SER A 252 -15.36 -23.36 -16.50
N GLN A 253 -14.37 -24.22 -16.28
CA GLN A 253 -14.59 -25.65 -16.08
C GLN A 253 -15.51 -25.93 -14.89
N SER A 254 -15.34 -25.21 -13.78
CA SER A 254 -16.14 -25.40 -12.57
C SER A 254 -17.61 -25.00 -12.77
N VAL A 255 -17.85 -24.00 -13.62
CA VAL A 255 -19.20 -23.56 -14.01
C VAL A 255 -19.87 -24.58 -14.94
N LEU A 256 -19.15 -25.11 -15.92
CA LEU A 256 -19.66 -26.15 -16.84
C LEU A 256 -20.05 -27.45 -16.11
N ASP A 257 -19.29 -27.85 -15.10
CA ASP A 257 -19.60 -29.02 -14.28
C ASP A 257 -20.95 -28.86 -13.55
N ARG A 258 -21.35 -27.62 -13.18
CA ARG A 258 -22.64 -27.34 -12.51
C ARG A 258 -23.84 -27.48 -13.43
N VAL A 259 -23.69 -27.15 -14.72
CA VAL A 259 -24.77 -27.27 -15.73
C VAL A 259 -24.83 -28.64 -16.41
N ARG A 260 -24.04 -29.62 -15.92
CA ARG A 260 -24.00 -31.00 -16.42
C ARG A 260 -23.60 -31.10 -17.90
N ALA A 261 -22.71 -30.22 -18.36
CA ALA A 261 -22.00 -30.42 -19.63
C ALA A 261 -21.03 -31.62 -19.52
N VAL A 262 -20.73 -32.28 -20.64
CA VAL A 262 -19.69 -33.32 -20.71
C VAL A 262 -18.35 -32.63 -20.97
N VAL A 263 -17.62 -32.32 -19.89
CA VAL A 263 -16.42 -31.48 -19.97
C VAL A 263 -15.17 -32.28 -20.38
N VAL A 264 -14.60 -31.92 -21.52
CA VAL A 264 -13.27 -32.36 -21.96
C VAL A 264 -12.24 -31.33 -21.49
N ARG A 265 -11.21 -31.79 -20.77
CA ARG A 265 -10.21 -30.90 -20.13
C ARG A 265 -8.90 -30.91 -20.92
N LYS A 266 -8.33 -29.74 -21.16
CA LYS A 266 -7.03 -29.54 -21.80
C LYS A 266 -6.21 -28.48 -21.08
N ASN A 267 -4.89 -28.56 -21.17
CA ASN A 267 -4.00 -27.62 -20.49
C ASN A 267 -3.71 -26.39 -21.35
N ARG A 268 -3.94 -26.51 -22.66
CA ARG A 268 -3.76 -25.48 -23.67
C ARG A 268 -5.05 -25.32 -24.49
N VAL A 269 -5.45 -24.07 -24.72
CA VAL A 269 -6.68 -23.75 -25.45
C VAL A 269 -6.56 -24.18 -26.92
N ARG A 270 -5.35 -24.14 -27.50
CA ARG A 270 -5.11 -24.66 -28.86
C ARG A 270 -5.52 -26.12 -29.02
N GLU A 271 -5.41 -26.93 -27.96
CA GLU A 271 -5.85 -28.33 -27.99
C GLU A 271 -7.38 -28.43 -28.01
N CYS A 272 -8.09 -27.55 -27.31
CA CYS A 272 -9.54 -27.47 -27.38
C CYS A 272 -10.02 -27.09 -28.78
N PHE A 273 -9.38 -26.12 -29.43
CA PHE A 273 -9.70 -25.77 -30.82
C PHE A 273 -9.41 -26.91 -31.79
N ALA A 274 -8.34 -27.67 -31.61
CA ALA A 274 -8.08 -28.86 -32.42
C ALA A 274 -9.17 -29.95 -32.27
N LEU A 275 -9.73 -30.11 -31.06
CA LEU A 275 -10.87 -31.00 -30.83
C LEU A 275 -12.16 -30.46 -31.45
N LEU A 276 -12.40 -29.15 -31.39
CA LEU A 276 -13.55 -28.50 -32.02
C LEU A 276 -13.50 -28.66 -33.55
N ASP A 277 -12.33 -28.45 -34.14
CA ASP A 277 -12.09 -28.57 -35.58
C ASP A 277 -12.35 -29.98 -36.12
N THR A 278 -12.07 -30.99 -35.28
CA THR A 278 -12.30 -32.40 -35.59
C THR A 278 -13.66 -32.89 -35.11
N ARG A 279 -14.53 -31.98 -34.63
CA ARG A 279 -15.88 -32.26 -34.11
C ARG A 279 -15.92 -33.30 -32.99
N GLN A 280 -14.82 -33.42 -32.23
CA GLN A 280 -14.76 -34.26 -31.03
C GLN A 280 -15.43 -33.55 -29.83
N VAL A 281 -15.52 -32.22 -29.88
CA VAL A 281 -16.33 -31.40 -28.99
C VAL A 281 -17.24 -30.49 -29.82
N GLU A 282 -18.37 -30.08 -29.27
CA GLU A 282 -19.34 -29.18 -29.90
C GLU A 282 -19.00 -27.71 -29.65
N ALA A 283 -18.33 -27.42 -28.54
CA ALA A 283 -17.98 -26.06 -28.13
C ALA A 283 -16.68 -26.00 -27.33
N VAL A 284 -16.07 -24.82 -27.29
CA VAL A 284 -14.99 -24.44 -26.37
C VAL A 284 -15.50 -23.30 -25.50
N SER A 285 -15.42 -23.44 -24.18
CA SER A 285 -15.84 -22.40 -23.24
C SER A 285 -14.73 -22.07 -22.25
N THR A 286 -14.39 -20.78 -22.19
CA THR A 286 -13.47 -20.13 -21.26
C THR A 286 -13.72 -18.63 -21.31
N ASP A 287 -12.81 -17.80 -20.82
CA ASP A 287 -12.94 -16.36 -20.77
C ASP A 287 -13.04 -15.78 -22.19
N ALA A 288 -13.94 -14.81 -22.39
CA ALA A 288 -14.22 -14.19 -23.67
C ALA A 288 -12.99 -13.54 -24.30
N ALA A 289 -12.14 -12.89 -23.49
CA ALA A 289 -10.84 -12.38 -23.90
C ALA A 289 -9.94 -13.44 -24.55
N ILE A 290 -9.97 -14.69 -24.09
CA ILE A 290 -9.18 -15.79 -24.66
C ILE A 290 -9.82 -16.30 -25.97
N LEU A 291 -11.14 -16.40 -26.01
CA LEU A 291 -11.88 -16.92 -27.15
C LEU A 291 -11.92 -15.94 -28.33
N ALA A 292 -11.93 -14.64 -28.04
CA ALA A 292 -12.00 -13.58 -29.02
C ALA A 292 -10.85 -13.58 -30.01
N GLY A 293 -9.61 -13.81 -29.56
CA GLY A 293 -8.47 -13.88 -30.45
C GLY A 293 -8.52 -15.07 -31.41
N TRP A 294 -9.10 -16.20 -31.01
CA TRP A 294 -9.32 -17.32 -31.93
C TRP A 294 -10.41 -17.03 -32.97
N LYS A 295 -11.48 -16.34 -32.57
CA LYS A 295 -12.51 -15.88 -33.51
C LYS A 295 -11.94 -14.84 -34.48
N HIS A 296 -11.15 -13.89 -34.00
CA HIS A 296 -10.47 -12.87 -34.82
C HIS A 296 -9.49 -13.51 -35.83
N GLN A 297 -8.71 -14.52 -35.39
CA GLN A 297 -7.76 -15.19 -36.27
C GLN A 297 -8.44 -16.05 -37.35
N PHE A 298 -9.64 -16.60 -37.07
CA PHE A 298 -10.37 -17.49 -37.97
C PHE A 298 -11.86 -17.10 -38.07
N PRO A 299 -12.18 -15.91 -38.61
CA PRO A 299 -13.51 -15.32 -38.49
C PRO A 299 -14.59 -16.08 -39.24
N ASP A 300 -14.21 -16.82 -40.28
CA ASP A 300 -15.13 -17.64 -41.08
C ASP A 300 -15.37 -19.05 -40.55
N LYS A 301 -14.60 -19.47 -39.55
CA LYS A 301 -14.65 -20.84 -39.03
C LYS A 301 -15.48 -20.94 -37.75
N TYR A 302 -15.39 -19.91 -36.92
CA TYR A 302 -15.94 -19.93 -35.56
C TYR A 302 -17.07 -18.92 -35.40
N SER A 303 -17.98 -19.22 -34.47
CA SER A 303 -18.97 -18.30 -33.92
C SER A 303 -18.68 -18.11 -32.43
N HIS A 304 -18.75 -16.88 -31.92
CA HIS A 304 -18.53 -16.54 -30.52
C HIS A 304 -19.83 -16.00 -29.93
N PHE A 305 -20.28 -16.59 -28.82
CA PHE A 305 -21.52 -16.22 -28.17
C PHE A 305 -21.29 -15.79 -26.73
N ASP A 306 -21.97 -14.71 -26.36
CA ASP A 306 -22.21 -14.30 -24.98
C ASP A 306 -23.17 -15.30 -24.30
N LEU A 307 -22.87 -15.64 -23.04
CA LEU A 307 -23.67 -16.52 -22.19
C LEU A 307 -24.56 -15.75 -21.21
N GLY A 308 -24.49 -14.41 -21.20
CA GLY A 308 -25.29 -13.53 -20.34
C GLY A 308 -24.98 -13.72 -18.86
N LEU A 309 -23.73 -13.97 -18.50
CA LEU A 309 -23.32 -14.25 -17.12
C LEU A 309 -23.03 -12.96 -16.37
N ASP A 310 -23.58 -12.83 -15.16
CA ASP A 310 -23.27 -11.72 -14.26
C ASP A 310 -21.88 -11.88 -13.58
N THR A 311 -21.24 -13.03 -13.75
CA THR A 311 -19.96 -13.36 -13.09
C THR A 311 -18.78 -12.81 -13.87
N THR A 312 -18.03 -11.92 -13.24
CA THR A 312 -16.79 -11.37 -13.78
C THR A 312 -15.58 -12.24 -13.41
N GLU A 313 -14.71 -12.46 -14.39
CA GLU A 313 -13.38 -13.03 -14.24
C GLU A 313 -12.36 -11.88 -14.17
N ARG A 314 -11.90 -11.56 -12.96
CA ARG A 314 -10.86 -10.56 -12.70
C ARG A 314 -9.49 -11.21 -12.80
N TRP A 315 -8.65 -10.85 -13.77
CA TRP A 315 -7.28 -11.39 -13.87
C TRP A 315 -6.29 -10.63 -12.98
N GLY A 316 -5.37 -11.36 -12.35
CA GLY A 316 -4.29 -10.83 -11.52
C GLY A 316 -2.93 -11.49 -11.80
N VAL A 317 -1.86 -10.88 -11.29
CA VAL A 317 -0.50 -11.39 -11.37
C VAL A 317 -0.22 -12.24 -10.15
N ASN A 318 0.16 -13.51 -10.33
CA ASN A 318 0.66 -14.31 -9.21
C ASN A 318 2.18 -14.07 -9.04
N VAL A 319 2.60 -13.61 -7.87
CA VAL A 319 4.01 -13.33 -7.55
C VAL A 319 4.66 -14.42 -6.68
N GLY A 320 3.96 -15.53 -6.43
CA GLY A 320 4.46 -16.60 -5.57
C GLY A 320 4.59 -16.17 -4.11
N GLU A 321 5.50 -16.78 -3.36
CA GLU A 321 5.76 -16.42 -1.96
C GLU A 321 6.62 -15.14 -1.82
N ASN A 322 6.22 -14.07 -2.52
CA ASN A 322 6.94 -12.79 -2.55
C ASN A 322 5.99 -11.60 -2.35
N PRO A 323 5.51 -11.34 -1.12
CA PRO A 323 4.59 -10.24 -0.84
C PRO A 323 5.20 -8.86 -1.11
N ALA A 324 6.53 -8.69 -1.02
CA ALA A 324 7.17 -7.43 -1.36
C ALA A 324 7.09 -7.14 -2.87
N LEU A 325 7.22 -8.17 -3.72
CA LEU A 325 7.01 -8.05 -5.17
C LEU A 325 5.55 -7.71 -5.48
N LYS A 326 4.58 -8.30 -4.75
CA LYS A 326 3.16 -7.95 -4.89
C LYS A 326 2.94 -6.44 -4.76
N GLU A 327 3.46 -5.82 -3.70
CA GLU A 327 3.27 -4.38 -3.46
C GLU A 327 3.91 -3.52 -4.56
N LEU A 328 5.04 -3.95 -5.15
CA LEU A 328 5.66 -3.26 -6.29
C LEU A 328 4.82 -3.39 -7.57
N VAL A 329 4.25 -4.57 -7.84
CA VAL A 329 3.34 -4.79 -8.96
C VAL A 329 2.06 -3.97 -8.77
N ASP A 330 1.50 -3.95 -7.56
CA ASP A 330 0.32 -3.15 -7.23
C ASP A 330 0.58 -1.66 -7.37
N LEU A 331 1.81 -1.20 -7.07
CA LEU A 331 2.20 0.17 -7.30
C LEU A 331 2.20 0.50 -8.81
N THR A 332 2.65 -0.42 -9.66
CA THR A 332 2.58 -0.26 -11.12
C THR A 332 1.13 -0.09 -11.56
N PHE A 333 0.23 -0.97 -11.12
CA PHE A 333 -1.18 -0.87 -11.48
C PHE A 333 -1.86 0.38 -10.93
N TYR A 334 -1.50 0.80 -9.72
CA TYR A 334 -1.98 2.06 -9.15
C TYR A 334 -1.53 3.26 -9.98
N ARG A 335 -0.27 3.32 -10.41
CA ARG A 335 0.25 4.40 -11.27
C ARG A 335 -0.47 4.45 -12.61
N SER A 336 -0.54 3.32 -13.31
CA SER A 336 -1.26 3.19 -14.58
C SER A 336 -2.71 3.63 -14.48
N TRP A 337 -3.39 3.32 -13.36
CA TRP A 337 -4.78 3.72 -13.15
C TRP A 337 -4.96 5.18 -12.70
N ALA A 338 -4.06 5.70 -11.86
CA ALA A 338 -4.24 6.98 -11.18
C ALA A 338 -3.58 8.17 -11.90
N ASP A 339 -2.53 7.95 -12.70
CA ASP A 339 -1.92 8.99 -13.51
C ASP A 339 -2.63 9.13 -14.86
N PRO A 340 -3.36 10.24 -15.14
CA PRO A 340 -4.01 10.44 -16.42
C PRO A 340 -3.05 10.60 -17.61
N LYS A 341 -1.74 10.64 -17.38
CA LYS A 341 -0.71 10.66 -18.43
C LYS A 341 -0.15 9.27 -18.75
N ASP A 342 -0.41 8.28 -17.90
CA ASP A 342 -0.02 6.91 -18.18
C ASP A 342 -1.12 6.25 -19.01
N SER A 343 -0.83 5.99 -20.28
CA SER A 343 -1.72 5.32 -21.23
C SER A 343 -1.27 3.90 -21.57
N ARG A 344 -0.29 3.35 -20.84
CA ARG A 344 0.32 2.06 -21.19
C ARG A 344 -0.69 0.92 -21.21
N TRP A 345 -1.63 0.91 -20.26
CA TRP A 345 -2.70 -0.08 -20.20
C TRP A 345 -3.71 0.08 -21.33
N GLU A 346 -4.18 1.30 -21.60
CA GLU A 346 -5.13 1.60 -22.67
C GLU A 346 -4.54 1.25 -24.04
N GLU A 347 -3.28 1.62 -24.28
CA GLU A 347 -2.57 1.26 -25.51
C GLU A 347 -2.38 -0.25 -25.68
N ALA A 348 -2.16 -0.97 -24.58
CA ALA A 348 -2.12 -2.43 -24.59
C ALA A 348 -3.50 -3.01 -24.91
N TYR A 349 -4.57 -2.48 -24.31
CA TYR A 349 -5.94 -2.93 -24.57
C TYR A 349 -6.31 -2.69 -26.04
N ASP A 350 -6.06 -1.49 -26.56
CA ASP A 350 -6.40 -1.10 -27.93
C ASP A 350 -5.67 -1.96 -28.96
N ARG A 351 -4.39 -2.23 -28.72
CA ARG A 351 -3.56 -3.02 -29.62
C ARG A 351 -3.98 -4.47 -29.71
N ASN A 352 -4.48 -5.04 -28.62
CA ASN A 352 -4.67 -6.48 -28.47
C ASN A 352 -6.14 -6.90 -28.51
N PHE A 353 -7.06 -6.18 -27.85
CA PHE A 353 -8.47 -6.56 -27.77
C PHE A 353 -9.39 -5.69 -28.61
N GLN A 354 -9.13 -4.39 -28.73
CA GLN A 354 -10.01 -3.51 -29.51
C GLN A 354 -10.07 -3.92 -30.99
N VAL A 355 -8.98 -4.46 -31.53
CA VAL A 355 -8.91 -5.01 -32.91
C VAL A 355 -9.77 -6.25 -33.12
N GLU A 356 -10.14 -6.95 -32.04
CA GLU A 356 -10.92 -8.19 -32.10
C GLU A 356 -12.42 -7.92 -32.06
N VAL A 357 -12.86 -6.75 -31.59
CA VAL A 357 -14.28 -6.42 -31.34
C VAL A 357 -15.17 -6.61 -32.57
N GLU A 358 -14.72 -6.16 -33.74
CA GLU A 358 -15.50 -6.25 -34.99
C GLU A 358 -15.80 -7.70 -35.38
N ASP A 359 -14.80 -8.58 -35.28
CA ASP A 359 -14.92 -9.99 -35.68
C ASP A 359 -15.76 -10.83 -34.71
N ASN A 360 -15.95 -10.34 -33.49
CA ASN A 360 -16.66 -11.04 -32.42
C ASN A 360 -18.16 -10.73 -32.37
N GLY A 361 -18.69 -9.99 -33.35
CA GLY A 361 -20.14 -9.90 -33.59
C GLY A 361 -20.94 -9.27 -32.45
N GLY A 362 -20.31 -8.43 -31.63
CA GLY A 362 -20.94 -7.74 -30.50
C GLY A 362 -20.90 -8.50 -29.18
N THR A 363 -20.34 -9.72 -29.13
CA THR A 363 -20.06 -10.43 -27.87
C THR A 363 -19.05 -9.61 -27.05
N PRO A 364 -19.34 -9.28 -25.77
CA PRO A 364 -18.38 -8.60 -24.92
C PRO A 364 -17.13 -9.47 -24.73
N ILE A 365 -15.95 -8.87 -24.90
CA ILE A 365 -14.66 -9.58 -24.84
C ILE A 365 -13.99 -9.33 -23.48
N ALA A 366 -13.84 -8.06 -23.13
CA ALA A 366 -13.25 -7.60 -21.89
C ALA A 366 -13.70 -6.16 -21.65
N VAL A 367 -13.69 -5.71 -20.40
CA VAL A 367 -14.01 -4.33 -20.04
C VAL A 367 -12.91 -3.39 -20.55
N ALA A 368 -13.29 -2.39 -21.34
CA ALA A 368 -12.38 -1.46 -22.02
C ALA A 368 -11.78 -0.36 -21.13
N HIS A 369 -11.60 -0.64 -19.83
CA HIS A 369 -10.90 0.23 -18.91
C HIS A 369 -10.15 -0.60 -17.87
N GLN A 370 -9.02 -0.08 -17.39
CA GLN A 370 -8.28 -0.77 -16.34
C GLN A 370 -9.17 -0.94 -15.10
N PRO A 371 -9.18 -2.12 -14.46
CA PRO A 371 -9.83 -2.27 -13.18
C PRO A 371 -9.25 -1.29 -12.16
N ARG A 372 -10.09 -0.75 -11.28
CA ARG A 372 -9.65 0.18 -10.24
C ARG A 372 -8.54 -0.45 -9.40
N ALA A 373 -7.41 0.26 -9.31
CA ALA A 373 -6.31 -0.08 -8.43
C ALA A 373 -6.27 0.86 -7.21
N GLU A 374 -6.31 0.29 -6.03
CA GLU A 374 -6.08 0.98 -4.77
C GLU A 374 -4.59 1.28 -4.60
N ARG A 375 -4.31 2.35 -3.86
CA ARG A 375 -2.94 2.72 -3.55
C ARG A 375 -2.36 1.69 -2.56
N PRO A 376 -1.25 1.00 -2.88
CA PRO A 376 -0.59 0.11 -1.92
C PRO A 376 -0.01 0.90 -0.74
N ASP A 377 0.14 0.24 0.40
CA ASP A 377 0.69 0.86 1.62
C ASP A 377 2.22 0.95 1.53
N VAL A 378 2.67 1.88 0.69
CA VAL A 378 4.09 2.19 0.44
C VAL A 378 4.38 3.58 1.00
N ARG A 379 5.49 3.74 1.72
CA ARG A 379 5.91 5.03 2.26
C ARG A 379 6.43 5.94 1.15
N TRP A 380 5.99 7.18 1.20
CA TRP A 380 6.44 8.28 0.34
C TRP A 380 6.88 9.46 1.18
N LEU A 381 7.99 10.07 0.80
CA LEU A 381 8.42 11.33 1.37
C LEU A 381 7.65 12.47 0.70
N PRO A 382 7.43 13.62 1.38
CA PRO A 382 6.65 14.74 0.83
C PRO A 382 7.17 15.34 -0.49
N TRP A 383 8.39 14.98 -0.90
CA TRP A 383 9.04 15.43 -2.12
C TRP A 383 9.17 14.33 -3.19
N GLU A 384 8.64 13.13 -2.93
CA GLU A 384 8.56 12.05 -3.91
C GLU A 384 7.21 12.10 -4.61
N ASP A 385 7.20 11.89 -5.93
CA ASP A 385 5.96 11.77 -6.70
C ASP A 385 5.38 10.36 -6.50
N PRO A 386 4.18 10.22 -5.89
CA PRO A 386 3.56 8.90 -5.75
C PRO A 386 3.22 8.24 -7.09
N LEU A 387 3.19 9.01 -8.18
CA LEU A 387 2.91 8.52 -9.53
C LEU A 387 4.17 8.21 -10.35
N GLY A 388 5.37 8.57 -9.86
CA GLY A 388 6.65 8.32 -10.54
C GLY A 388 7.32 9.59 -11.01
#